data_AF-A0A7S1A4M6-F1
#
_entry.id   AF-A0A7S1A4M6-F1
#
_cell.length_a   1.000
_cell.length_b   1.000
_cell.length_c   1.000
_cell.angle_alpha   90.00
_cell.angle_beta   90.00
_cell.angle_gamma   90.00
#
_symmetry.space_group_name_H-M   'P 1'
#
loop_
_entity.id
_entity.type
_entity.pdbx_description
1 polymer ?
#
loop_
_entity_poly.entity_id
_entity_poly.type
_entity_poly.pdbx_seq_one_letter_code
_entity_poly.pdbx_strand_id
1 'polypeptide(L)'
;VLWSLHLVASELDNPFGGDDNDLPVAEFHCALNQRLLTLVRTESLRTPSLSLPVEAAEDRAEALRRVLSHKAFYGGSSSVNSASFREMQQKVVETEKGNVTSTVARALTTLSQWVSETNSDYNSSHQGDHSMEAQRQASGLFPPDLGEFSPQVSTGYILPRIDVTSCTQSPSDFPTGAHISP
;
A
#
# COMPACT_ATOMS: atom_id res chain seq x y z
N VAL A 1 -13.96 32.12 -10.65
CA VAL A 1 -13.87 30.73 -11.16
C VAL A 1 -12.42 30.31 -11.43
N LEU A 2 -11.60 31.10 -12.14
CA LEU A 2 -10.21 30.70 -12.42
C LEU A 2 -9.37 30.51 -11.13
N TRP A 3 -9.48 31.43 -10.17
CA TRP A 3 -8.78 31.35 -8.89
C TRP A 3 -9.19 30.17 -8.02
N SER A 4 -10.48 29.84 -7.98
CA SER A 4 -10.95 28.67 -7.24
C SER A 4 -10.47 27.35 -7.85
N LEU A 5 -10.37 27.28 -9.18
CA LEU A 5 -9.82 26.10 -9.85
C LEU A 5 -8.32 25.95 -9.59
N HIS A 6 -7.58 27.06 -9.52
CA HIS A 6 -6.15 27.04 -9.22
C HIS A 6 -5.87 26.50 -7.81
N LEU A 7 -6.64 26.92 -6.80
CA LEU A 7 -6.48 26.44 -5.42
C LEU A 7 -6.82 24.95 -5.28
N VAL A 8 -7.92 24.50 -5.89
CA VAL A 8 -8.28 23.08 -5.89
C VAL A 8 -7.23 22.25 -6.64
N ALA A 9 -6.68 22.76 -7.75
CA ALA A 9 -5.63 22.06 -8.47
C ALA A 9 -4.35 21.90 -7.63
N SER A 10 -3.95 22.94 -6.87
CA SER A 10 -2.79 22.83 -5.98
C SER A 10 -3.00 21.88 -4.81
N GLU A 11 -4.22 21.76 -4.28
CA GLU A 11 -4.56 20.77 -3.25
C GLU A 11 -4.52 19.33 -3.83
N LEU A 12 -4.98 19.14 -5.07
CA LEU A 12 -4.95 17.83 -5.73
C LEU A 12 -3.55 17.38 -6.21
N ASP A 13 -2.61 18.31 -6.38
CA ASP A 13 -1.24 17.99 -6.78
C ASP A 13 -0.46 17.23 -5.67
N ASN A 14 -0.86 17.36 -4.39
CA ASN A 14 -0.28 16.61 -3.27
C ASN A 14 -1.36 16.06 -2.32
N PRO A 15 -1.99 14.91 -2.64
CA PRO A 15 -3.11 14.34 -1.88
C PRO A 15 -2.68 13.61 -0.59
N PHE A 16 -1.42 13.78 -0.16
CA PHE A 16 -0.81 13.08 0.97
C PHE A 16 -0.37 14.04 2.08
N GLY A 17 -0.87 15.28 2.07
CA GLY A 17 -0.59 16.27 3.09
C GLY A 17 -1.35 16.01 4.40
N GLY A 18 -1.69 17.10 5.08
CA GLY A 18 -2.47 17.09 6.33
C GLY A 18 -3.78 17.87 6.23
N ASP A 19 -4.23 18.21 5.03
CA ASP A 19 -5.49 18.91 4.81
C ASP A 19 -6.67 17.95 5.01
N ASP A 20 -7.84 18.50 5.36
CA ASP A 20 -9.05 17.70 5.63
C ASP A 20 -9.51 16.86 4.42
N ASN A 21 -9.08 17.23 3.20
CA ASN A 21 -9.38 16.52 1.96
C ASN A 21 -8.26 15.59 1.50
N ASP A 22 -7.18 15.45 2.26
CA ASP A 22 -6.09 14.53 1.95
C ASP A 22 -6.46 13.08 2.22
N LEU A 23 -5.72 12.18 1.59
CA LEU A 23 -5.90 10.75 1.80
C LEU A 23 -5.40 10.37 3.21
N PRO A 24 -6.15 9.55 3.97
CA PRO A 24 -5.75 9.09 5.30
C PRO A 24 -4.69 7.98 5.19
N VAL A 25 -3.50 8.32 4.69
CA VAL A 25 -2.39 7.38 4.44
C VAL A 25 -1.97 6.66 5.72
N ALA A 26 -2.01 7.36 6.86
CA ALA A 26 -1.71 6.77 8.16
C ALA A 26 -2.66 5.61 8.51
N GLU A 27 -3.97 5.80 8.32
CA GLU A 27 -4.97 4.74 8.55
C GLU A 27 -4.81 3.59 7.58
N PHE A 28 -4.53 3.89 6.31
CA PHE A 28 -4.27 2.87 5.30
C PHE A 28 -3.05 2.01 5.64
N HIS A 29 -1.93 2.64 6.03
CA HIS A 29 -0.73 1.93 6.48
C HIS A 29 -1.00 1.11 7.74
N CYS A 30 -1.79 1.64 8.68
CA CYS A 30 -2.18 0.93 9.88
C CYS A 30 -2.98 -0.35 9.55
N ALA A 31 -4.02 -0.22 8.72
CA ALA A 31 -4.84 -1.33 8.28
C ALA A 31 -4.04 -2.37 7.47
N LEU A 32 -3.12 -1.91 6.61
CA LEU A 32 -2.24 -2.79 5.86
C LEU A 32 -1.31 -3.58 6.79
N ASN A 33 -0.65 -2.91 7.74
CA ASN A 33 0.23 -3.55 8.72
C ASN A 33 -0.53 -4.57 9.58
N GLN A 34 -1.74 -4.25 10.02
CA GLN A 34 -2.59 -5.20 10.75
C GLN A 34 -2.92 -6.46 9.93
N ARG A 35 -3.18 -6.29 8.63
CA ARG A 35 -3.41 -7.44 7.72
C ARG A 35 -2.15 -8.26 7.50
N LEU A 36 -0.98 -7.61 7.33
CA LEU A 36 0.30 -8.30 7.22
C LEU A 36 0.62 -9.10 8.50
N LEU A 37 0.39 -8.52 9.68
CA LEU A 37 0.51 -9.23 10.95
C LEU A 37 -0.44 -10.44 11.01
N THR A 38 -1.65 -10.29 10.49
CA THR A 38 -2.61 -11.39 10.40
C THR A 38 -2.12 -12.54 9.52
N LEU A 39 -1.31 -12.27 8.49
CA LEU A 39 -0.73 -13.31 7.63
C LEU A 39 0.48 -14.02 8.27
N VAL A 40 1.24 -13.31 9.11
CA VAL A 40 2.42 -13.86 9.81
C VAL A 40 2.05 -14.68 11.05
N ARG A 41 0.82 -14.51 11.56
CA ARG A 41 0.30 -15.24 12.72
C ARG A 41 0.33 -16.76 12.50
N THR A 42 0.60 -17.52 13.56
CA THR A 42 0.69 -18.98 13.47
C THR A 42 -0.62 -19.63 13.04
N GLU A 43 -1.76 -19.00 13.36
CA GLU A 43 -3.08 -19.48 12.98
C GLU A 43 -3.33 -19.38 11.47
N SER A 44 -2.79 -18.35 10.80
CA SER A 44 -2.93 -18.17 9.35
C SER A 44 -1.96 -19.03 8.54
N LEU A 45 -0.90 -19.56 9.18
CA LEU A 45 0.01 -20.51 8.54
C LEU A 45 -0.63 -21.89 8.33
N ARG A 46 -1.79 -22.17 8.94
CA ARG A 46 -2.48 -23.43 8.75
C ARG A 46 -3.15 -23.46 7.38
N THR A 47 -2.53 -24.15 6.44
CA THR A 47 -3.17 -24.49 5.16
C THR A 47 -4.43 -25.33 5.44
N PRO A 48 -5.60 -24.96 4.92
CA PRO A 48 -6.80 -25.77 5.07
C PRO A 48 -6.56 -27.14 4.44
N SER A 49 -6.79 -28.21 5.21
CA SER A 49 -6.74 -29.57 4.69
C SER A 49 -8.06 -29.91 4.02
N LEU A 50 -8.00 -30.53 2.83
CA LEU A 50 -9.18 -31.13 2.24
C LEU A 50 -9.67 -32.27 3.14
N SER A 51 -10.85 -32.11 3.71
CA SER A 51 -11.52 -33.19 4.48
C SER A 51 -12.13 -34.26 3.59
N LEU A 52 -12.21 -33.98 2.29
CA LEU A 52 -12.82 -34.84 1.30
C LEU A 52 -11.71 -35.64 0.59
N PRO A 53 -11.91 -36.95 0.32
CA PRO A 53 -10.98 -37.70 -0.52
C PRO A 53 -10.88 -37.08 -1.91
N VAL A 54 -9.71 -37.22 -2.53
CA VAL A 54 -9.38 -36.61 -3.83
C VAL A 54 -10.45 -36.91 -4.88
N GLU A 55 -10.92 -38.16 -4.97
CA GLU A 55 -11.86 -38.56 -6.02
C GLU A 55 -13.22 -37.88 -5.88
N ALA A 56 -13.72 -37.76 -4.65
CA ALA A 56 -14.96 -37.02 -4.41
C ALA A 56 -14.78 -35.50 -4.62
N ALA A 57 -13.55 -34.98 -4.44
CA ALA A 57 -13.24 -33.58 -4.72
C ALA A 57 -13.23 -33.29 -6.23
N GLU A 58 -12.69 -34.22 -7.03
CA GLU A 58 -12.74 -34.15 -8.49
C GLU A 58 -14.17 -34.21 -9.01
N ASP A 59 -14.97 -35.15 -8.52
CA ASP A 59 -16.39 -35.27 -8.88
C ASP A 59 -17.17 -33.97 -8.57
N ARG A 60 -16.91 -33.37 -7.41
CA ARG A 60 -17.54 -32.11 -7.00
C ARG A 60 -17.05 -30.93 -7.84
N ALA A 61 -15.77 -30.87 -8.17
CA ALA A 61 -15.20 -29.83 -9.02
C ALA A 61 -15.78 -29.91 -10.44
N GLU A 62 -15.94 -31.12 -10.98
CA GLU A 62 -16.53 -31.35 -12.30
C GLU A 62 -18.04 -31.02 -12.31
N ALA A 63 -18.77 -31.37 -11.25
CA ALA A 63 -20.15 -30.95 -11.09
C ALA A 63 -20.29 -29.42 -11.08
N LEU A 64 -19.43 -28.71 -10.35
CA LEU A 64 -19.40 -27.24 -10.35
C LEU A 64 -19.09 -26.67 -11.73
N ARG A 65 -18.13 -27.24 -12.46
CA ARG A 65 -17.83 -26.83 -13.84
C ARG A 65 -19.05 -26.93 -14.73
N ARG A 66 -19.78 -28.04 -14.69
CA ARG A 66 -21.01 -28.21 -15.49
C ARG A 66 -22.07 -27.16 -15.18
N VAL A 67 -22.31 -26.88 -13.90
CA VAL A 67 -23.28 -25.85 -13.46
C VAL A 67 -22.87 -24.47 -13.96
N LEU A 68 -21.59 -24.12 -13.84
CA LEU A 68 -21.08 -22.83 -14.29
C LEU A 68 -21.15 -22.70 -15.82
N SER A 69 -20.82 -23.76 -16.57
CA SER A 69 -20.95 -23.79 -18.03
C SER A 69 -22.40 -23.65 -18.50
N HIS A 70 -23.36 -24.25 -17.79
CA HIS A 70 -24.78 -24.14 -18.13
C HIS A 70 -25.36 -22.75 -17.83
N LYS A 71 -24.86 -22.07 -16.80
CA LYS A 71 -25.32 -20.73 -16.43
C LYS A 71 -24.84 -19.64 -17.41
N ALA A 72 -23.67 -19.83 -18.03
CA ALA A 72 -23.17 -18.96 -19.09
C ALA A 72 -24.03 -18.97 -20.37
N PHE A 73 -24.88 -19.98 -20.55
CA PHE A 73 -25.69 -20.15 -21.76
C PHE A 73 -27.09 -19.50 -21.67
N TYR A 74 -27.69 -19.43 -20.47
CA TYR A 74 -29.05 -18.90 -20.29
C TYR A 74 -29.12 -17.52 -19.62
N GLY A 75 -28.03 -17.04 -19.01
CA GLY A 75 -27.93 -15.67 -18.52
C GLY A 75 -27.18 -14.83 -19.54
N GLY A 76 -27.90 -14.14 -20.42
CA GLY A 76 -27.32 -13.10 -21.27
C GLY A 76 -26.68 -12.02 -20.39
N SER A 77 -25.37 -12.12 -20.16
CA SER A 77 -24.63 -11.12 -19.40
C SER A 77 -23.21 -11.04 -19.92
N SER A 78 -22.95 -9.88 -20.53
CA SER A 78 -21.67 -9.25 -20.84
C SER A 78 -20.46 -10.18 -20.89
N SER A 79 -20.05 -10.49 -22.12
CA SER A 79 -18.72 -10.94 -22.49
C SER A 79 -17.64 -10.01 -21.91
N VAL A 80 -17.31 -10.18 -20.64
CA VAL A 80 -16.02 -9.72 -20.12
C VAL A 80 -15.03 -10.74 -20.66
N ASN A 81 -14.24 -10.31 -21.64
CA ASN A 81 -13.35 -11.15 -22.43
C ASN A 81 -12.31 -11.86 -21.54
N SER A 82 -12.68 -13.00 -20.97
CA SER A 82 -11.78 -13.88 -20.20
C SER A 82 -10.60 -14.37 -21.02
N ALA A 83 -10.68 -14.26 -22.36
CA ALA A 83 -9.57 -14.44 -23.28
C ALA A 83 -8.39 -13.52 -22.96
N SER A 84 -8.64 -12.24 -22.64
CA SER A 84 -7.57 -11.27 -22.38
C SER A 84 -6.78 -11.58 -21.11
N PHE A 85 -7.46 -12.03 -20.05
CA PHE A 85 -6.80 -12.39 -18.79
C PHE A 85 -6.04 -13.72 -18.89
N ARG A 86 -6.61 -14.71 -19.58
CA ARG A 86 -5.96 -16.02 -19.77
C ARG A 86 -4.74 -15.92 -20.69
N GLU A 87 -4.81 -15.08 -21.71
CA GLU A 87 -3.67 -14.78 -22.60
C GLU A 87 -2.55 -14.04 -21.84
N MET A 88 -2.90 -13.14 -20.91
CA MET A 88 -1.94 -12.53 -20.00
C MET A 88 -1.28 -13.56 -19.07
N GLN A 89 -2.05 -14.47 -18.49
CA GLN A 89 -1.51 -15.53 -17.62
C GLN A 89 -0.61 -16.51 -18.37
N GLN A 90 -0.95 -16.85 -19.63
CA GLN A 90 -0.13 -17.74 -20.46
C GLN A 90 1.21 -17.10 -20.82
N LYS A 91 1.25 -15.79 -21.10
CA LYS A 91 2.52 -15.07 -21.34
C LYS A 91 3.43 -15.04 -20.10
N VAL A 92 2.87 -15.02 -18.89
CA VAL A 92 3.65 -15.07 -17.64
C VAL A 92 4.14 -16.50 -17.34
N VAL A 93 3.36 -17.53 -17.66
CA VAL A 93 3.76 -18.93 -17.44
C VAL A 93 4.78 -19.42 -18.47
N GLU A 94 4.71 -18.95 -19.73
CA GLU A 94 5.72 -19.31 -20.74
C GLU A 94 7.09 -18.65 -20.51
N THR A 95 7.15 -17.60 -19.68
CA THR A 95 8.42 -17.05 -19.19
C THR A 95 9.03 -17.84 -18.01
N GLU A 96 8.33 -18.85 -17.47
CA GLU A 96 8.70 -19.56 -16.23
C GLU A 96 9.00 -21.06 -16.41
N LYS A 97 9.53 -21.50 -17.56
CA LYS A 97 10.23 -22.81 -17.61
C LYS A 97 11.65 -22.78 -17.05
N GLY A 98 12.09 -21.64 -16.50
CA GLY A 98 13.37 -21.48 -15.81
C GLY A 98 13.19 -21.12 -14.34
N ASN A 99 13.07 -22.14 -13.48
CA ASN A 99 13.40 -22.07 -12.06
C ASN A 99 12.61 -21.01 -11.24
N VAL A 100 11.34 -21.30 -10.93
CA VAL A 100 10.43 -20.48 -10.09
C VAL A 100 11.04 -20.10 -8.72
N THR A 101 11.91 -20.95 -8.18
CA THR A 101 12.69 -20.67 -6.97
C THR A 101 13.60 -19.46 -7.12
N SER A 102 14.09 -19.21 -8.33
CA SER A 102 14.95 -18.07 -8.66
C SER A 102 14.16 -16.80 -8.91
N THR A 103 12.94 -16.87 -9.45
CA THR A 103 12.10 -15.70 -9.70
C THR A 103 11.59 -15.08 -8.40
N VAL A 104 11.13 -15.92 -7.46
CA VAL A 104 10.73 -15.43 -6.13
C VAL A 104 11.95 -14.92 -5.36
N ALA A 105 13.09 -15.61 -5.42
CA ALA A 105 14.33 -15.13 -4.80
C ALA A 105 14.81 -13.81 -5.41
N ARG A 106 14.68 -13.63 -6.74
CA ARG A 106 14.99 -12.38 -7.44
C ARG A 106 14.02 -11.28 -7.06
N ALA A 107 12.71 -11.54 -7.04
CA ALA A 107 11.71 -10.57 -6.61
C ALA A 107 11.97 -10.09 -5.18
N LEU A 108 12.29 -11.01 -4.25
CA LEU A 108 12.63 -10.68 -2.87
C LEU A 108 13.96 -9.92 -2.75
N THR A 109 14.98 -10.25 -3.56
CA THR A 109 16.24 -9.51 -3.56
C THR A 109 16.10 -8.12 -4.21
N THR A 110 15.34 -7.97 -5.29
CA THR A 110 15.06 -6.67 -5.90
C THR A 110 14.27 -5.77 -4.94
N LEU A 111 13.28 -6.33 -4.23
CA LEU A 111 12.56 -5.61 -3.18
C LEU A 111 13.50 -5.18 -2.04
N SER A 112 14.36 -6.08 -1.57
CA SER A 112 15.34 -5.76 -0.52
C SER A 112 16.32 -4.66 -0.96
N GLN A 113 16.75 -4.68 -2.23
CA GLN A 113 17.66 -3.68 -2.78
C GLN A 113 16.97 -2.32 -2.89
N TRP A 114 15.74 -2.28 -3.41
CA TRP A 114 14.95 -1.04 -3.51
C TRP A 114 14.66 -0.42 -2.14
N VAL A 115 14.32 -1.25 -1.14
CA VAL A 115 14.15 -0.80 0.25
C VAL A 115 15.46 -0.24 0.82
N SER A 116 16.62 -0.77 0.43
CA SER A 116 17.91 -0.27 0.91
C SER A 116 18.31 1.06 0.24
N GLU A 117 18.07 1.20 -1.06
CA GLU A 117 18.34 2.42 -1.82
C GLU A 117 17.47 3.58 -1.34
N THR A 118 16.17 3.35 -1.14
CA THR A 118 15.25 4.37 -0.61
C THR A 118 15.60 4.83 0.81
N ASN A 119 16.15 3.93 1.64
CA ASN A 119 16.58 4.29 3.00
C ASN A 119 17.95 5.03 3.01
N SER A 120 18.81 4.77 2.02
CA SER A 120 20.09 5.46 1.84
C SER A 120 19.90 6.91 1.39
N ASP A 121 19.00 7.16 0.45
CA ASP A 121 18.73 8.51 -0.07
C ASP A 121 18.08 9.42 0.97
N TYR A 122 17.26 8.84 1.86
CA TYR A 122 16.69 9.56 3.00
C TYR A 122 17.78 9.97 4.03
N ASN A 123 18.75 9.11 4.31
CA ASN A 123 19.84 9.44 5.25
C ASN A 123 20.88 10.42 4.67
N SER A 124 21.14 10.37 3.35
CA SER A 124 22.12 11.26 2.70
C SER A 124 21.63 12.71 2.63
N SER A 125 20.32 12.92 2.51
CA SER A 125 19.71 14.26 2.41
C SER A 125 19.59 15.00 3.76
N HIS A 126 19.80 14.33 4.91
CA HIS A 126 19.71 14.96 6.24
C HIS A 126 21.05 15.33 6.88
N GLN A 127 22.18 15.00 6.25
CA GLN A 127 23.51 15.27 6.84
C GLN A 127 24.21 16.53 6.29
N GLY A 128 23.60 17.21 5.31
CA GLY A 128 24.17 18.41 4.65
C GLY A 128 23.79 19.77 5.25
N ASP A 129 22.61 19.90 5.87
CA ASP A 129 22.06 21.23 6.16
C ASP A 129 22.49 21.85 7.50
N HIS A 130 23.15 21.09 8.38
CA HIS A 130 23.66 21.67 9.63
C HIS A 130 25.00 22.41 9.49
N SER A 131 25.65 22.37 8.32
CA SER A 131 26.99 22.98 8.13
C SER A 131 26.94 24.41 7.56
N MET A 132 25.87 24.81 6.85
CA MET A 132 25.78 26.15 6.25
C MET A 132 25.12 27.21 7.15
N GLU A 133 24.33 26.81 8.15
CA GLU A 133 23.67 27.75 9.09
C GLU A 133 24.69 28.42 10.05
N ALA A 134 25.80 27.74 10.37
CA ALA A 134 26.83 28.27 11.27
C ALA A 134 27.72 29.35 10.63
N GLN A 135 27.69 29.51 9.31
CA GLN A 135 28.57 30.44 8.59
C GLN A 135 27.90 31.76 8.18
N ARG A 136 26.57 31.89 8.38
CA ARG A 136 25.82 33.14 8.15
C ARG A 136 25.70 34.05 9.37
N GLN A 137 26.07 33.59 10.57
CA GLN A 137 26.05 34.43 11.79
C GLN A 137 27.34 35.24 12.03
N ALA A 138 28.38 35.09 11.20
CA ALA A 138 29.67 35.77 11.40
C ALA A 138 29.87 37.05 10.57
N SER A 139 29.03 37.32 9.56
CA SER A 139 29.12 38.51 8.71
C SER A 139 28.03 39.51 9.10
N GLY A 140 28.20 40.12 10.27
CA GLY A 140 27.37 41.23 10.71
C GLY A 140 27.52 42.42 9.76
N LEU A 141 26.50 42.64 8.93
CA LEU A 141 26.21 43.89 8.22
C LEU A 141 24.90 43.68 7.46
N PHE A 142 23.76 44.07 8.02
CA PHE A 142 22.65 44.80 7.36
C PHE A 142 21.61 45.19 8.45
N PRO A 143 20.89 46.31 8.25
CA PRO A 143 20.28 47.14 9.29
C PRO A 143 18.88 46.63 9.68
N PRO A 144 18.33 47.12 10.81
CA PRO A 144 16.94 46.89 11.12
C PRO A 144 16.06 47.79 10.26
N ASP A 145 14.86 47.30 9.99
CA ASP A 145 13.68 48.06 9.61
C ASP A 145 13.51 48.32 8.11
N LEU A 146 12.66 47.49 7.48
CA LEU A 146 11.42 47.94 6.84
C LEU A 146 10.55 46.69 6.59
N GLY A 147 9.29 46.75 6.99
CA GLY A 147 8.33 45.66 6.88
C GLY A 147 8.04 45.32 5.42
N GLU A 148 8.34 44.09 5.01
CA GLU A 148 7.91 43.52 3.75
C GLU A 148 7.48 42.06 3.94
N PHE A 149 6.39 41.74 3.24
CA PHE A 149 5.71 40.46 3.17
C PHE A 149 6.69 39.29 3.03
N SER A 150 6.66 38.38 3.99
CA SER A 150 7.39 37.12 3.93
C SER A 150 6.53 36.09 3.16
N PRO A 151 6.95 35.61 1.97
CA PRO A 151 6.39 34.38 1.44
C PRO A 151 6.91 33.26 2.34
N GLN A 152 6.00 32.62 3.07
CA GLN A 152 6.26 31.38 3.79
C GLN A 152 6.59 30.31 2.74
N VAL A 153 7.85 30.26 2.30
CA VAL A 153 8.40 29.12 1.59
C VAL A 153 8.52 28.01 2.62
N SER A 154 7.52 27.14 2.62
CA SER A 154 7.46 25.91 3.41
C SER A 154 8.49 24.91 2.85
N THR A 155 9.78 25.18 3.05
CA THR A 155 10.84 24.19 2.90
C THR A 155 10.91 23.36 4.17
N GLY A 156 10.43 22.12 4.08
CA GLY A 156 10.68 21.10 5.10
C GLY A 156 9.43 20.33 5.52
N TYR A 157 8.80 19.60 4.60
CA TYR A 157 7.86 18.54 5.00
C TYR A 157 8.65 17.37 5.57
N ILE A 158 8.94 17.44 6.87
CA ILE A 158 9.38 16.28 7.64
C ILE A 158 8.17 15.34 7.66
N LEU A 159 8.23 14.25 6.89
CA LEU A 159 7.24 13.19 6.98
C LEU A 159 7.14 12.76 8.44
N PRO A 160 5.95 12.81 9.06
CA PRO A 160 5.80 12.41 10.45
C PRO A 160 6.25 10.97 10.60
N ARG A 161 7.20 10.75 11.51
CA ARG A 161 7.69 9.42 11.86
C ARG A 161 6.49 8.62 12.39
N ILE A 162 5.95 7.72 11.57
CA ILE A 162 4.79 6.91 11.95
C ILE A 162 5.21 6.00 13.10
N ASP A 163 4.77 6.34 14.30
CA ASP A 163 5.01 5.51 15.47
C ASP A 163 4.10 4.29 15.39
N VAL A 164 4.67 3.17 14.92
CA VAL A 164 3.95 1.90 14.69
C VAL A 164 3.31 1.36 15.97
N THR A 165 3.75 1.85 17.14
CA THR A 165 3.17 1.49 18.44
C THR A 165 1.78 2.09 18.66
N SER A 166 1.41 3.15 17.95
CA SER A 166 0.07 3.77 18.05
C SER A 166 -1.03 2.98 17.32
N CYS A 167 -0.67 2.02 16.46
CA CYS A 167 -1.60 1.20 15.69
C CYS A 167 -2.20 0.01 16.45
N THR A 168 -1.80 -0.20 17.70
CA THR A 168 -2.38 -1.23 18.57
C THR A 168 -3.62 -0.68 19.26
N GLN A 169 -4.69 -0.43 18.50
CA GLN A 169 -6.01 -0.38 19.11
C GLN A 169 -6.25 -1.72 19.81
N SER A 170 -6.50 -1.65 21.12
CA SER A 170 -6.73 -2.82 21.96
C SER A 170 -7.86 -3.66 21.37
N PRO A 171 -7.68 -4.98 21.19
CA PRO A 171 -8.71 -5.86 20.62
C PRO A 171 -9.97 -6.03 21.49
N SER A 172 -10.09 -5.27 22.59
CA SER A 172 -11.22 -5.28 23.53
C SER A 172 -12.50 -4.60 23.01
N ASP A 173 -12.47 -3.87 21.89
CA ASP A 173 -13.61 -3.08 21.42
C ASP A 173 -14.49 -3.80 20.37
N PHE A 174 -14.23 -5.07 20.09
CA PHE A 174 -15.15 -5.86 19.26
C PHE A 174 -16.38 -6.27 20.10
N PRO A 175 -17.60 -5.83 19.74
CA PRO A 175 -18.81 -6.24 20.45
C PRO A 175 -18.93 -7.76 20.35
N THR A 176 -18.74 -8.42 21.50
CA THR A 176 -18.87 -9.86 21.61
C THR A 176 -20.31 -10.23 21.23
N GLY A 177 -20.43 -11.02 20.16
CA GLY A 177 -21.69 -11.34 19.50
C GLY A 177 -22.76 -11.84 20.47
N ALA A 178 -23.99 -11.41 20.19
CA ALA A 178 -25.19 -11.78 20.90
C ALA A 178 -25.32 -13.31 21.02
N HIS A 179 -25.59 -13.73 22.25
CA HIS A 179 -25.88 -15.09 22.66
C HIS A 179 -27.18 -15.57 21.99
N ILE A 180 -27.06 -16.32 20.89
CA ILE A 180 -28.21 -17.03 20.30
C ILE A 180 -28.45 -18.26 21.17
N SER A 181 -29.48 -18.19 22.01
CA SER A 181 -29.95 -19.33 22.80
C SER A 181 -30.77 -20.28 21.92
N PRO A 182 -30.72 -21.59 22.18
CA PRO A 182 -31.35 -22.63 21.36
C PRO A 182 -32.88 -22.60 21.35
#